data_AF-A0A4Y2S9I6-F1
#
_entry.id   AF-A0A4Y2S9I6-F1
#
_cell.length_a   1.000
_cell.length_b   1.000
_cell.length_c   1.000
_cell.angle_alpha   90.00
_cell.angle_beta   90.00
_cell.angle_gamma   90.00
#
_symmetry.space_group_name_H-M   'P 1'
#
loop_
_entity.id
_entity.type
_entity.pdbx_description
1 polymer ?
#
loop_
_entity_poly.entity_id
_entity_poly.type
_entity_poly.pdbx_seq_one_letter_code
_entity_poly.pdbx_strand_id
1 'polypeptide(L)'
;MDCGGSGFQYLSLKFSKVSEAKIKEVIFVGPQFRQLMKNLVFESKLSKKEAAAWTSFKELEKKLLRKSQSRKLRQIVNNLLKGYKTMGCNMSLKIHFLHSHLEFYPENLGSVSDEHGERFHQDFSNMGACYQEKWNPKMLADYFWTLKMDIPQAKHSLQAKYRRK
;
A
#
# COMPACT_ATOMS: atom_id res chain seq x y z
N MET A 1 5.61 -15.56 8.72
CA MET A 1 6.95 -15.32 8.15
C MET A 1 7.95 -15.97 9.09
N ASP A 2 8.93 -16.71 8.58
CA ASP A 2 9.97 -17.28 9.44
C ASP A 2 10.80 -16.13 10.04
N CYS A 3 10.67 -15.90 11.34
CA CYS A 3 11.35 -14.81 12.04
C CYS A 3 12.87 -15.03 12.11
N GLY A 4 13.34 -16.27 11.90
CA GLY A 4 14.76 -16.59 11.77
C GLY A 4 15.27 -16.50 10.32
N GLY A 5 14.38 -16.32 9.34
CA GLY A 5 14.71 -16.35 7.91
C GLY A 5 15.45 -15.10 7.43
N SER A 6 16.27 -15.26 6.39
CA SER A 6 17.05 -14.16 5.82
C SER A 6 16.19 -13.04 5.21
N GLY A 7 14.97 -13.36 4.77
CA GLY A 7 13.97 -12.37 4.34
C GLY A 7 13.50 -11.46 5.48
N PHE A 8 13.28 -12.00 6.68
CA PHE A 8 12.89 -11.20 7.86
C PHE A 8 14.03 -10.29 8.31
N GLN A 9 15.25 -10.82 8.41
CA GLN A 9 16.44 -10.03 8.74
C GLN A 9 16.65 -8.87 7.75
N TYR A 10 16.44 -9.13 6.46
CA TYR A 10 16.51 -8.09 5.44
C TYR A 10 15.46 -7.00 5.65
N LEU A 11 14.22 -7.34 5.98
CA LEU A 11 13.17 -6.36 6.25
C LEU A 11 13.51 -5.46 7.45
N SER A 12 14.02 -6.05 8.54
CA SER A 12 14.44 -5.31 9.73
C SER A 12 15.55 -4.31 9.43
N LEU A 13 16.50 -4.68 8.58
CA LEU A 13 17.56 -3.76 8.13
C LEU A 13 17.04 -2.69 7.16
N LYS A 14 16.22 -3.09 6.19
CA LYS A 14 15.71 -2.19 5.14
C LYS A 14 14.77 -1.12 5.70
N PHE A 15 13.94 -1.49 6.66
CA PHE A 15 12.95 -0.63 7.30
C PHE A 15 13.28 -0.42 8.77
N SER A 16 14.48 0.10 9.06
CA SER A 16 14.98 0.31 10.44
C SER A 16 14.11 1.22 11.31
N LYS A 17 13.24 2.04 10.71
CA LYS A 17 12.25 2.87 11.41
C LYS A 17 10.94 2.15 11.74
N VAL A 18 10.75 0.93 11.24
CA VAL A 18 9.58 0.09 11.51
C VAL A 18 9.95 -0.88 12.62
N SER A 19 9.16 -0.91 13.68
CA SER A 19 9.37 -1.83 14.80
C SER A 19 9.31 -3.28 14.35
N GLU A 20 10.12 -4.15 14.95
CA GLU A 20 10.14 -5.59 14.67
C GLU A 20 8.75 -6.24 14.76
N ALA A 21 7.93 -5.86 15.75
CA ALA A 21 6.56 -6.35 15.88
C ALA A 21 5.71 -6.05 14.64
N LYS A 22 5.82 -4.84 14.07
CA LYS A 22 5.14 -4.48 12.83
C LYS A 22 5.67 -5.28 11.63
N ILE A 23 6.98 -5.53 11.57
CA ILE A 23 7.58 -6.35 10.49
C ILE A 23 7.08 -7.80 10.58
N LYS A 24 7.00 -8.36 11.79
CA LYS A 24 6.50 -9.72 12.05
C LYS A 24 5.05 -9.89 11.64
N GLU A 25 4.23 -8.89 11.93
CA GLU A 25 2.81 -8.82 11.53
C GLU A 25 2.63 -8.31 10.08
N VAL A 26 3.71 -8.03 9.34
CA VAL A 26 3.69 -7.52 7.96
C VAL A 26 2.87 -6.23 7.83
N ILE A 27 2.94 -5.36 8.84
CA ILE A 27 2.27 -4.06 8.90
C ILE A 27 3.18 -3.02 8.24
N PHE A 28 2.87 -2.69 6.99
CA PHE A 28 3.53 -1.67 6.20
C PHE A 28 2.53 -0.60 5.77
N VAL A 29 2.98 0.66 5.72
CA VAL A 29 2.19 1.73 5.08
C VAL A 29 2.32 1.64 3.55
N GLY A 30 1.37 2.22 2.82
CA GLY A 30 1.30 2.15 1.34
C GLY A 30 2.65 2.39 0.63
N PRO A 31 3.41 3.47 0.93
CA PRO A 31 4.73 3.70 0.34
C PRO A 31 5.75 2.58 0.61
N GLN A 32 5.80 2.06 1.83
CA GLN A 32 6.72 0.98 2.21
C GLN A 32 6.36 -0.32 1.50
N PHE A 33 5.07 -0.65 1.47
CA PHE A 33 4.55 -1.81 0.75
C PHE A 33 4.88 -1.73 -0.76
N ARG A 34 4.64 -0.57 -1.39
CA ARG A 34 5.00 -0.33 -2.81
C ARG A 34 6.49 -0.48 -3.07
N GLN A 35 7.34 -0.04 -2.15
CA GLN A 35 8.78 -0.24 -2.23
C GLN A 35 9.16 -1.71 -2.11
N LEU A 36 8.53 -2.43 -1.18
CA LEU A 36 8.76 -3.85 -0.95
C LEU A 36 8.37 -4.69 -2.19
N MET A 37 7.24 -4.39 -2.82
CA MET A 37 6.74 -5.07 -4.03
C MET A 37 7.69 -5.01 -5.23
N LYS A 38 8.60 -4.03 -5.27
CA LYS A 38 9.57 -3.84 -6.35
C LYS A 38 10.99 -4.31 -5.99
N ASN A 39 11.20 -4.81 -4.77
CA ASN A 39 12.53 -5.05 -4.24
C ASN A 39 13.05 -6.46 -4.59
N LEU A 40 13.91 -6.54 -5.61
CA LEU A 40 14.53 -7.79 -6.05
C LEU A 40 15.47 -8.41 -5.00
N VAL A 41 16.09 -7.60 -4.14
CA VAL A 41 16.97 -8.10 -3.08
C VAL A 41 16.14 -8.81 -2.02
N PHE A 42 14.95 -8.30 -1.69
CA PHE A 42 14.04 -9.02 -0.80
C PHE A 42 13.64 -10.38 -1.38
N GLU A 43 13.30 -10.42 -2.66
CA GLU A 43 12.88 -11.67 -3.33
C GLU A 43 13.97 -12.74 -3.34
N SER A 44 15.23 -12.34 -3.51
CA SER A 44 16.36 -13.28 -3.46
C SER A 44 16.65 -13.83 -2.06
N LYS A 45 16.10 -13.20 -1.00
CA LYS A 45 16.21 -13.65 0.39
C LYS A 45 15.06 -14.56 0.83
N LEU A 46 14.04 -14.74 -0.01
CA LEU A 46 12.92 -15.62 0.31
C LEU A 46 13.32 -17.09 0.11
N SER A 47 12.84 -17.96 1.01
CA SER A 47 12.91 -19.40 0.77
C SER A 47 12.07 -19.80 -0.46
N LYS A 48 12.29 -20.99 -1.02
CA LYS A 48 11.52 -21.48 -2.18
C LYS A 48 10.00 -21.44 -1.95
N LYS A 49 9.55 -21.76 -0.73
CA LYS A 49 8.13 -21.74 -0.36
C LYS A 49 7.59 -20.31 -0.27
N GLU A 50 8.34 -19.42 0.38
CA GLU A 50 7.98 -18.01 0.52
C GLU A 50 7.96 -17.30 -0.83
N ALA A 51 8.93 -17.57 -1.71
CA ALA A 51 9.01 -16.99 -3.04
C ALA A 51 7.79 -17.38 -3.92
N ALA A 52 7.33 -18.63 -3.82
CA ALA A 52 6.12 -19.09 -4.52
C ALA A 52 4.85 -18.38 -4.02
N ALA A 53 4.71 -18.23 -2.70
CA ALA A 53 3.60 -17.50 -2.09
C ALA A 53 3.65 -16.00 -2.44
N TRP A 54 4.84 -15.38 -2.39
CA TRP A 54 5.07 -13.99 -2.76
C TRP A 54 4.74 -13.72 -4.23
N THR A 55 5.12 -14.62 -5.13
CA THR A 55 4.79 -14.51 -6.55
C THR A 55 3.29 -14.54 -6.78
N SER A 56 2.58 -15.47 -6.14
CA SER A 56 1.11 -15.56 -6.20
C SER A 56 0.45 -14.28 -5.65
N PHE A 57 1.01 -13.71 -4.59
CA PHE A 57 0.53 -12.46 -4.00
C PHE A 57 0.75 -11.26 -4.94
N LYS A 58 1.92 -11.16 -5.60
CA LYS A 58 2.18 -10.12 -6.62
C LYS A 58 1.23 -10.24 -7.81
N GLU A 59 0.87 -11.44 -8.22
CA GLU A 59 -0.12 -11.65 -9.27
C GLU A 59 -1.52 -11.20 -8.84
N LEU A 60 -1.91 -11.51 -7.58
CA LEU A 60 -3.16 -11.07 -7.01
C LEU A 60 -3.25 -9.54 -6.99
N GLU A 61 -2.25 -8.86 -6.43
CA GLU A 61 -2.20 -7.39 -6.35
C GLU A 61 -2.32 -6.75 -7.74
N LYS A 62 -1.53 -7.21 -8.72
CA LYS A 62 -1.62 -6.74 -10.10
C LYS A 62 -3.00 -6.95 -10.72
N LYS A 63 -3.71 -8.01 -10.35
CA LYS A 63 -5.06 -8.31 -10.84
C LYS A 63 -6.15 -7.51 -10.13
N LEU A 64 -5.99 -7.19 -8.86
CA LEU A 64 -6.90 -6.30 -8.14
C LEU A 64 -6.85 -4.88 -8.73
N LEU A 65 -5.65 -4.44 -9.16
CA LEU A 65 -5.43 -3.12 -9.74
C LEU A 65 -5.81 -3.00 -11.24
N ARG A 66 -5.93 -4.11 -11.95
CA ARG A 66 -6.24 -4.12 -13.40
C ARG A 66 -7.64 -4.69 -13.65
N LYS A 67 -8.40 -4.07 -14.54
CA LYS A 67 -9.67 -4.63 -15.03
C LYS A 67 -9.44 -6.07 -15.51
N SER A 68 -10.04 -7.05 -14.84
CA SER A 68 -9.77 -8.46 -15.16
C SER A 68 -10.94 -9.41 -14.92
N GLN A 69 -10.99 -10.47 -15.73
CA GLN A 69 -12.01 -11.51 -15.68
C GLN A 69 -11.98 -12.29 -14.36
N SER A 70 -13.13 -12.43 -13.70
CA SER A 70 -13.33 -13.10 -12.41
C SER A 70 -12.77 -14.53 -12.33
N ARG A 71 -12.88 -15.32 -13.41
CA ARG A 71 -12.39 -16.71 -13.46
C ARG A 71 -10.88 -16.83 -13.24
N LYS A 72 -10.09 -15.84 -13.69
CA LYS A 72 -8.64 -15.80 -13.50
C LYS A 72 -8.28 -15.39 -12.06
N LEU A 73 -9.06 -14.50 -11.45
CA LEU A 73 -8.85 -14.06 -10.07
C LEU A 73 -9.02 -15.22 -9.08
N ARG A 74 -10.07 -16.05 -9.26
CA ARG A 74 -10.30 -17.23 -8.42
C ARG A 74 -9.13 -18.22 -8.44
N GLN A 75 -8.55 -18.47 -9.62
CA GLN A 75 -7.38 -19.35 -9.74
C GLN A 75 -6.17 -18.79 -8.98
N ILE A 76 -5.92 -17.49 -9.07
CA ILE A 76 -4.81 -16.83 -8.37
C ILE A 76 -4.99 -16.91 -6.85
N VAL A 77 -6.20 -16.64 -6.35
CA VAL A 77 -6.50 -16.77 -4.92
C VAL A 77 -6.28 -18.20 -4.45
N ASN A 78 -6.73 -19.20 -5.20
CA ASN A 78 -6.51 -20.61 -4.86
C ASN A 78 -5.01 -20.99 -4.82
N ASN A 79 -4.21 -20.47 -5.76
CA ASN A 79 -2.76 -20.67 -5.76
C ASN A 79 -2.10 -20.05 -4.52
N LEU A 80 -2.52 -18.83 -4.15
CA LEU A 80 -2.05 -18.15 -2.94
C LEU A 80 -2.38 -18.96 -1.68
N LEU A 81 -3.62 -19.45 -1.57
CA LEU A 81 -4.08 -20.28 -0.45
C LEU A 81 -3.28 -21.58 -0.33
N LYS A 82 -3.00 -22.23 -1.46
CA LYS A 82 -2.15 -23.44 -1.49
C LYS A 82 -0.73 -23.13 -1.01
N GLY A 83 -0.17 -21.99 -1.40
CA GLY A 83 1.12 -21.49 -0.92
C GLY A 83 1.13 -21.29 0.59
N TYR A 84 0.11 -20.62 1.14
CA TYR A 84 -0.03 -20.37 2.58
C TYR A 84 -0.18 -21.67 3.37
N LYS A 85 -1.00 -22.62 2.89
CA LYS A 85 -1.12 -23.95 3.50
C LYS A 85 0.21 -24.70 3.53
N THR A 86 1.00 -24.62 2.46
CA THR A 86 2.33 -25.27 2.37
C THR A 86 3.36 -24.65 3.33
N MET A 87 3.17 -23.38 3.70
CA MET A 87 3.97 -22.69 4.71
C MET A 87 3.43 -22.88 6.15
N GLY A 88 2.31 -23.59 6.32
CA GLY A 88 1.68 -23.75 7.64
C GLY A 88 1.03 -22.46 8.16
N CYS A 89 0.70 -21.51 7.28
CA CYS A 89 0.07 -20.25 7.67
C CYS A 89 -1.46 -20.38 7.70
N ASN A 90 -2.07 -19.77 8.71
CA ASN A 90 -3.51 -19.58 8.75
C ASN A 90 -3.95 -18.50 7.75
N MET A 91 -5.19 -18.61 7.27
CA MET A 91 -5.77 -17.59 6.40
C MET A 91 -6.04 -16.32 7.21
N SER A 92 -5.58 -15.16 6.71
CA SER A 92 -5.95 -13.89 7.33
C SER A 92 -7.41 -13.56 7.06
N LEU A 93 -8.04 -12.77 7.94
CA LEU A 93 -9.42 -12.34 7.76
C LEU A 93 -9.64 -11.63 6.41
N LYS A 94 -8.66 -10.85 5.94
CA LYS A 94 -8.72 -10.17 4.64
C LYS A 94 -8.77 -11.15 3.47
N ILE A 95 -7.96 -12.21 3.50
CA ILE A 95 -7.97 -13.24 2.44
C ILE A 95 -9.24 -14.09 2.52
N HIS A 96 -9.73 -14.37 3.73
CA HIS A 96 -10.99 -15.09 3.91
C HIS A 96 -12.18 -14.31 3.35
N PHE A 97 -12.26 -13.01 3.65
CA PHE A 97 -13.28 -12.12 3.10
C PHE A 97 -13.18 -12.04 1.57
N LEU A 98 -11.96 -11.83 1.04
CA LEU A 98 -11.72 -11.80 -0.39
C LEU A 98 -12.21 -13.09 -1.06
N HIS A 99 -11.78 -14.25 -0.56
CA HIS A 99 -12.16 -15.57 -1.10
C HIS A 99 -13.67 -15.82 -1.06
N SER A 100 -14.32 -15.52 0.07
CA SER A 100 -15.76 -15.77 0.26
C SER A 100 -16.64 -14.88 -0.61
N HIS A 101 -16.16 -13.68 -0.95
CA HIS A 101 -16.92 -12.71 -1.72
C HIS A 101 -16.36 -12.45 -3.13
N LEU A 102 -15.51 -13.35 -3.65
CA LEU A 102 -14.89 -13.22 -4.97
C LEU A 102 -15.89 -12.92 -6.10
N GLU A 103 -17.10 -13.47 -6.01
CA GLU A 103 -18.15 -13.33 -7.03
C GLU A 103 -18.91 -12.00 -6.96
N PHE A 104 -18.84 -11.29 -5.83
CA PHE A 104 -19.51 -9.99 -5.62
C PHE A 104 -18.63 -8.81 -6.02
N TYR A 105 -17.33 -9.04 -6.25
CA TYR A 105 -16.40 -7.97 -6.57
C TYR A 105 -16.57 -7.50 -8.02
N PRO A 106 -16.70 -6.18 -8.27
CA PRO A 106 -16.72 -5.65 -9.62
C PRO A 106 -15.38 -5.93 -10.33
N GLU A 107 -15.41 -6.01 -11.66
CA GLU A 107 -14.20 -6.28 -12.47
C GLU A 107 -13.07 -5.25 -12.27
N ASN A 108 -13.37 -4.06 -11.74
CA ASN A 108 -12.42 -3.00 -11.48
C ASN A 108 -12.42 -2.60 -9.99
N LEU A 109 -11.63 -3.30 -9.18
CA LEU A 109 -11.52 -3.00 -7.75
C LEU A 109 -10.69 -1.76 -7.45
N GLY A 110 -9.77 -1.39 -8.35
CA GLY A 110 -8.98 -0.16 -8.24
C GLY A 110 -9.86 1.09 -8.11
N SER A 111 -10.97 1.17 -8.83
CA SER A 111 -11.87 2.34 -8.78
C SER A 111 -12.71 2.44 -7.49
N VAL A 112 -12.79 1.36 -6.71
CA VAL A 112 -13.52 1.31 -5.43
C VAL A 112 -12.54 1.31 -4.25
N SER A 113 -11.24 1.41 -4.53
CA SER A 113 -10.21 1.42 -3.49
C SER A 113 -10.18 2.77 -2.75
N ASP A 114 -9.87 2.73 -1.46
CA ASP A 114 -9.73 3.92 -0.62
C ASP A 114 -8.32 4.55 -0.73
N GLU A 115 -7.68 4.46 -1.90
CA GLU A 115 -6.33 4.99 -2.10
C GLU A 115 -6.30 6.53 -1.90
N HIS A 116 -7.41 7.21 -2.21
CA HIS A 116 -7.54 8.65 -1.96
C HIS A 116 -7.62 8.98 -0.47
N GLY A 117 -8.34 8.19 0.33
CA GLY A 117 -8.38 8.34 1.79
C GLY A 117 -7.02 8.07 2.43
N GLU A 118 -6.33 7.01 2.02
CA GLU A 118 -4.97 6.74 2.50
C GLU A 118 -3.98 7.87 2.16
N ARG A 119 -4.09 8.45 0.96
CA ARG A 119 -3.27 9.60 0.55
C ARG A 119 -3.57 10.84 1.38
N PHE A 120 -4.86 11.12 1.65
CA PHE A 120 -5.27 12.21 2.54
C PHE A 120 -4.58 12.10 3.90
N HIS A 121 -4.61 10.91 4.53
CA HIS A 121 -3.95 10.71 5.82
C HIS A 121 -2.43 10.93 5.78
N GLN A 122 -1.75 10.54 4.69
CA GLN A 122 -0.31 10.76 4.52
C GLN A 122 0.01 12.24 4.35
N ASP A 123 -0.71 12.95 3.48
CA ASP A 123 -0.50 14.37 3.22
C ASP A 123 -0.75 15.20 4.48
N PHE A 124 -1.79 14.85 5.24
CA PHE A 124 -2.12 15.50 6.51
C PHE A 124 -1.08 15.23 7.59
N SER A 125 -0.54 14.00 7.68
CA SER A 125 0.56 13.68 8.59
C SER A 125 1.84 14.45 8.24
N ASN A 126 2.15 14.58 6.94
CA ASN A 126 3.31 15.35 6.47
C ASN A 126 3.15 16.84 6.76
N MET A 127 1.97 17.40 6.50
CA MET A 127 1.67 18.79 6.84
C MET A 127 1.70 19.02 8.34
N GLY A 128 1.14 18.13 9.15
CA GLY A 128 1.23 18.21 10.61
C GLY A 128 2.67 18.36 11.10
N ALA A 129 3.61 17.60 10.53
CA ALA A 129 5.03 17.72 10.85
C ALA A 129 5.61 19.11 10.51
N CYS A 130 5.23 19.70 9.38
CA CYS A 130 5.67 21.05 8.98
C CYS A 130 5.19 22.15 9.94
N TYR A 131 4.08 21.93 10.66
CA TYR A 131 3.48 22.89 11.58
C TYR A 131 3.59 22.46 13.06
N GLN A 132 4.53 21.57 13.39
CA GLN A 132 4.77 21.09 14.77
C GLN A 132 3.51 20.50 15.42
N GLU A 133 2.72 19.75 14.65
CA GLU A 133 1.45 19.15 15.08
C GLU A 133 0.37 20.17 15.51
N LYS A 134 0.60 21.47 15.25
CA LYS A 134 -0.37 22.52 15.53
C LYS A 134 -1.37 22.64 14.40
N TRP A 135 -2.54 22.03 14.61
CA TRP A 135 -3.72 22.21 13.79
C TRP A 135 -4.18 23.68 13.83
N ASN A 136 -3.86 24.45 12.80
CA ASN A 136 -4.30 25.84 12.69
C ASN A 136 -4.99 26.11 11.35
N PRO A 137 -5.86 27.14 11.26
CA PRO A 137 -6.57 27.46 10.01
C PRO A 137 -5.67 27.77 8.82
N LYS A 138 -4.42 28.23 9.05
CA LYS A 138 -3.46 28.51 7.97
C LYS A 138 -2.95 27.21 7.34
N MET A 139 -2.66 26.20 8.15
CA MET A 139 -2.27 24.86 7.68
C MET A 139 -3.36 24.26 6.77
N LEU A 140 -4.63 24.40 7.16
CA LEU A 140 -5.75 23.93 6.33
C LEU A 140 -5.88 24.74 5.03
N ALA A 141 -5.65 26.05 5.07
CA ALA A 141 -5.64 26.89 3.87
C ALA A 141 -4.50 26.50 2.89
N ASP A 142 -3.31 26.22 3.43
CA ASP A 142 -2.15 25.78 2.64
C ASP A 142 -2.37 24.37 2.03
N TYR A 143 -3.08 23.49 2.76
CA TYR A 143 -3.54 22.20 2.22
C TYR A 143 -4.50 22.36 1.02
N PHE A 144 -5.53 23.20 1.15
CA PHE A 144 -6.44 23.46 0.03
C PHE A 144 -5.74 24.15 -1.14
N TRP A 145 -4.75 25.00 -0.86
CA TRP A 145 -3.95 25.66 -1.90
C TRP A 145 -3.10 24.67 -2.69
N THR A 146 -2.41 23.75 -2.02
CA THR A 146 -1.61 22.70 -2.67
C THR A 146 -2.49 21.76 -3.51
N LEU A 147 -3.64 21.33 -2.98
CA LEU A 147 -4.62 20.53 -3.74
C LEU A 147 -5.11 21.22 -5.02
N LYS A 148 -5.32 22.55 -4.98
CA LYS A 148 -5.79 23.32 -6.13
C LYS A 148 -4.71 23.47 -7.22
N MET A 149 -3.43 23.47 -6.83
CA MET A 149 -2.29 23.61 -7.75
C MET A 149 -1.90 22.31 -8.45
N ASP A 150 -2.17 21.15 -7.85
CA ASP A 150 -1.90 19.83 -8.43
C ASP A 150 -2.91 19.43 -9.53
N ILE A 151 -3.90 20.27 -9.84
CA ILE A 151 -4.89 20.02 -10.90
C ILE A 151 -4.28 20.39 -12.27
N PRO A 152 -4.08 19.45 -13.21
CA PRO A 152 -3.32 19.70 -14.45
C PRO A 152 -3.96 20.67 -15.47
N GLN A 153 -5.11 21.27 -15.17
CA GLN A 153 -5.89 22.06 -16.14
C GLN A 153 -5.86 23.57 -15.97
N ALA A 154 -5.26 24.12 -14.92
CA ALA A 154 -5.33 25.56 -14.69
C ALA A 154 -4.06 26.29 -15.16
N LYS A 155 -4.17 27.00 -16.30
CA LYS A 155 -3.22 28.06 -16.68
C LYS A 155 -3.26 29.14 -15.59
N HIS A 156 -2.33 29.08 -14.64
CA HIS A 156 -2.22 30.09 -13.60
C HIS A 156 -1.23 31.19 -14.00
N SER A 157 -1.74 32.38 -14.30
CA SER A 157 -0.94 33.60 -14.33
C SER A 157 -0.70 34.06 -12.89
N LEU A 158 0.53 33.90 -12.40
CA LEU A 158 0.94 34.45 -11.11
C LEU A 158 1.04 35.99 -11.22
N GLN A 159 0.02 36.70 -10.74
CA GLN A 159 0.17 38.10 -10.36
C GLN A 159 -0.15 38.25 -8.88
N ALA A 160 0.90 38.40 -8.07
CA ALA A 160 0.76 38.77 -6.68
C ALA A 160 0.50 40.29 -6.58
N LYS A 161 -0.74 40.68 -6.29
CA LYS A 161 -1.07 42.06 -5.93
C LYS A 161 -1.03 42.20 -4.42
N TYR A 162 0.15 42.54 -3.89
CA TYR A 162 0.26 42.98 -2.49
C TYR A 162 -0.13 44.45 -2.39
N ARG A 163 -1.14 44.76 -1.56
CA ARG A 163 -1.33 46.10 -0.99
C ARG A 163 -0.78 46.06 0.44
N ARG A 164 0.37 46.71 0.66
CA ARG A 164 0.81 47.06 2.02
C ARG A 164 -0.14 48.14 2.54
N LYS A 165 -0.72 47.92 3.71
CA LYS A 165 -1.25 49.00 4.56
C LYS A 165 -0.11 49.52 5.42
#